data_AF-A0A4W5MEK2-F1
#
_entry.id   AF-A0A4W5MEK2-F1
#
_cell.length_a   1.000
_cell.length_b   1.000
_cell.length_c   1.000
_cell.angle_alpha   90.00
_cell.angle_beta   90.00
_cell.angle_gamma   90.00
#
_symmetry.space_group_name_H-M   'P 1'
#
loop_
_entity.id
_entity.type
_entity.pdbx_description
1 polymer ?
#
loop_
_entity_poly.entity_id
_entity_poly.type
_entity_poly.pdbx_seq_one_letter_code
_entity_poly.pdbx_strand_id
1 'polypeptide(L)'
;MSAIQRVLYRHMQGRGILLTDGSEKDKKGKGGAKTLMNTIMQLKKICNHPYMFPHIEESFAEHLGFPNGVISGHELYRASGKFELLDRILPKLHVTNHRVLLFCQMTSLMTIMEDYFAYRNFLYLRLDGMYL
;
A
#
# COMPACT_ATOMS: atom_id res chain seq x y z
N MET A 1 -2.58 -0.16 -12.64
CA MET A 1 -3.14 0.49 -11.43
C MET A 1 -4.61 0.12 -11.35
N SER A 2 -5.09 -0.26 -10.17
CA SER A 2 -6.51 -0.47 -9.89
C SER A 2 -7.32 0.83 -10.04
N ALA A 3 -8.65 0.74 -10.03
CA ALA A 3 -9.52 1.91 -10.11
C ALA A 3 -9.26 2.92 -8.98
N ILE A 4 -9.19 2.43 -7.72
CA ILE A 4 -8.91 3.26 -6.55
C ILE A 4 -7.53 3.93 -6.63
N GLN A 5 -6.49 3.20 -7.06
CA GLN A 5 -5.16 3.78 -7.24
C GLN A 5 -5.20 4.93 -8.24
N ARG A 6 -5.91 4.80 -9.37
CA ARG A 6 -6.04 5.87 -10.37
C ARG A 6 -6.75 7.09 -9.83
N VAL A 7 -7.82 6.90 -9.04
CA VAL A 7 -8.57 7.99 -8.42
C VAL A 7 -7.70 8.75 -7.41
N LEU A 8 -7.06 8.03 -6.48
CA LEU A 8 -6.17 8.62 -5.48
C LEU A 8 -4.98 9.33 -6.14
N TYR A 9 -4.38 8.72 -7.16
CA TYR A 9 -3.24 9.29 -7.88
C TYR A 9 -3.61 10.62 -8.55
N ARG A 10 -4.75 10.66 -9.28
CA ARG A 10 -5.26 11.90 -9.89
C ARG A 10 -5.59 12.96 -8.85
N HIS A 11 -6.18 12.55 -7.72
CA HIS A 11 -6.50 13.45 -6.62
C HIS A 11 -5.23 14.09 -6.03
N MET A 12 -4.19 13.28 -5.78
CA MET A 12 -2.92 13.78 -5.27
C MET A 12 -2.19 14.70 -6.25
N GLN A 13 -2.24 14.40 -7.55
CA GLN A 13 -1.67 15.27 -8.58
C GLN A 13 -2.42 16.61 -8.70
N GLY A 14 -3.75 16.60 -8.59
CA GLY A 14 -4.57 17.81 -8.74
C GLY A 14 -4.62 18.71 -7.50
N ARG A 15 -4.47 18.16 -6.29
CA ARG A 15 -4.61 18.93 -5.03
C ARG A 15 -3.32 19.13 -4.24
N GLY A 16 -2.21 18.49 -4.64
CA GLY A 16 -0.85 18.73 -4.14
C GLY A 16 -0.57 18.40 -2.67
N ILE A 17 -1.48 18.63 -1.73
CA ILE A 17 -1.19 18.66 -0.29
C ILE A 17 -2.51 18.50 0.52
N LEU A 18 -3.06 17.28 0.72
CA LEU A 18 -4.11 17.08 1.75
C LEU A 18 -4.41 15.63 2.16
N LEU A 19 -3.42 14.74 2.24
CA LEU A 19 -3.63 13.40 2.81
C LEU A 19 -2.63 13.07 3.95
N THR A 20 -1.85 14.06 4.40
CA THR A 20 -1.00 13.91 5.57
C THR A 20 -1.71 14.54 6.76
N ASP A 21 -1.92 13.73 7.78
CA ASP A 21 -2.48 14.13 9.07
C ASP A 21 -1.73 15.33 9.66
N GLY A 22 -2.46 16.17 10.39
CA GLY A 22 -2.14 17.58 10.64
C GLY A 22 -0.81 17.85 11.35
N SER A 23 0.14 18.46 10.64
CA SER A 23 1.21 19.27 11.23
C SER A 23 1.80 20.19 10.16
N GLU A 24 2.09 21.43 10.55
CA GLU A 24 2.73 22.49 9.74
C GLU A 24 1.81 23.31 8.82
N LYS A 25 0.84 23.99 9.45
CA LYS A 25 0.60 25.40 9.09
C LYS A 25 1.85 26.20 9.52
N ASP A 26 2.31 27.08 8.63
CA ASP A 26 3.42 28.05 8.78
C ASP A 26 4.83 27.59 8.39
N LYS A 27 5.19 27.85 7.12
CA LYS A 27 6.41 28.59 6.72
C LYS A 27 6.46 28.86 5.22
N LYS A 28 6.14 30.09 4.82
CA LYS A 28 6.36 30.63 3.47
C LYS A 28 7.87 30.62 3.15
N GLY A 29 8.24 30.04 2.00
CA GLY A 29 9.46 30.43 1.25
C GLY A 29 10.60 29.41 1.11
N LYS A 30 10.66 28.33 1.90
CA LYS A 30 11.76 27.32 1.81
C LYS A 30 11.29 25.85 1.67
N GLY A 31 9.98 25.64 1.49
CA GLY A 31 9.33 24.32 1.56
C GLY A 31 9.13 23.58 0.24
N GLY A 32 9.25 24.22 -0.93
CA GLY A 32 8.81 23.65 -2.21
C GLY A 32 9.40 22.29 -2.58
N ALA A 33 10.72 22.11 -2.39
CA ALA A 33 11.39 20.82 -2.65
C ALA A 33 10.98 19.74 -1.62
N LYS A 34 10.78 20.11 -0.35
CA LYS A 34 10.30 19.18 0.70
C LYS A 34 8.86 18.76 0.46
N THR A 35 7.99 19.71 0.09
CA THR A 35 6.61 19.46 -0.30
C THR A 35 6.55 18.52 -1.51
N LEU A 36 7.37 18.76 -2.54
CA LEU A 36 7.46 17.89 -3.71
C LEU A 36 7.97 16.48 -3.36
N MET A 37 9.01 16.37 -2.52
CA MET A 37 9.51 15.07 -2.05
C MET A 37 8.43 14.30 -1.27
N ASN A 38 7.64 15.00 -0.45
CA ASN A 38 6.51 14.42 0.25
C ASN A 38 5.43 13.94 -0.73
N THR A 39 5.07 14.74 -1.73
CA THR A 39 4.13 14.33 -2.78
C THR A 39 4.62 13.08 -3.53
N ILE A 40 5.90 13.04 -3.93
CA ILE A 40 6.51 11.88 -4.60
C ILE A 40 6.42 10.64 -3.70
N MET A 41 6.68 10.78 -2.40
CA MET A 41 6.58 9.68 -1.45
C MET A 41 5.15 9.14 -1.35
N GLN A 42 4.14 10.01 -1.28
CA GLN A 42 2.74 9.57 -1.25
C GLN A 42 2.30 8.94 -2.57
N LEU A 43 2.73 9.47 -3.72
CA LEU A 43 2.49 8.84 -5.01
C LEU A 43 3.13 7.45 -5.09
N LYS A 44 4.34 7.26 -4.54
CA LYS A 44 4.98 5.93 -4.42
C LYS A 44 4.15 4.97 -3.56
N LYS A 45 3.58 5.45 -2.45
CA LYS A 45 2.68 4.63 -1.60
C LYS A 45 1.45 4.18 -2.39
N ILE A 46 0.77 5.10 -3.08
CA ILE A 46 -0.42 4.78 -3.90
C ILE A 46 -0.08 3.70 -4.94
N CYS A 47 1.05 3.85 -5.64
CA CYS A 47 1.50 2.87 -6.64
C CYS A 47 1.80 1.49 -6.05
N ASN A 48 2.18 1.40 -4.77
CA ASN A 48 2.39 0.15 -4.07
C ASN A 48 1.07 -0.46 -3.60
N HIS A 49 0.31 0.25 -2.77
CA HIS A 49 -1.01 -0.16 -2.30
C HIS A 49 -1.82 1.05 -1.79
N PRO A 50 -3.12 1.17 -2.09
CA PRO A 50 -3.95 2.25 -1.52
C PRO A 50 -4.08 2.15 0.01
N TYR A 51 -4.08 0.94 0.58
CA TYR A 51 -4.13 0.74 2.04
C TYR A 51 -2.82 1.06 2.77
N MET A 52 -1.78 1.56 2.06
CA MET A 52 -0.68 2.25 2.74
C MET A 52 -1.10 3.57 3.40
N PHE A 53 -2.35 3.99 3.19
CA PHE A 53 -3.04 5.09 3.85
C PHE A 53 -4.14 4.49 4.74
N PRO A 54 -3.95 4.43 6.08
CA PRO A 54 -4.88 3.74 6.98
C PRO A 54 -6.33 4.22 6.87
N HIS A 55 -6.55 5.53 6.78
CA HIS A 55 -7.89 6.11 6.60
C HIS A 55 -8.63 5.63 5.33
N ILE A 56 -7.89 5.26 4.27
CA ILE A 56 -8.49 4.67 3.06
C ILE A 56 -8.90 3.23 3.35
N GLU A 57 -8.07 2.46 4.05
CA GLU A 57 -8.39 1.08 4.41
C GLU A 57 -9.59 1.02 5.36
N GLU A 58 -9.56 1.80 6.43
CA GLU A 58 -10.63 1.88 7.43
C GLU A 58 -11.98 2.23 6.81
N SER A 59 -12.01 3.24 5.92
CA SER A 59 -13.23 3.65 5.22
C SER A 59 -13.78 2.56 4.29
N PHE A 60 -12.90 1.82 3.61
CA PHE A 60 -13.31 0.69 2.77
C PHE A 60 -13.78 -0.49 3.62
N ALA A 61 -13.10 -0.77 4.74
CA ALA A 61 -13.44 -1.85 5.65
C ALA A 61 -14.81 -1.63 6.28
N GLU A 62 -15.10 -0.41 6.74
CA GLU A 62 -16.41 -0.02 7.25
C GLU A 62 -17.50 -0.20 6.17
N HIS A 63 -17.25 0.30 4.95
CA HIS A 63 -18.24 0.23 3.87
C HIS A 63 -18.56 -1.22 3.45
N LEU A 64 -17.56 -2.11 3.49
CA LEU A 64 -17.69 -3.52 3.12
C LEU A 64 -18.05 -4.43 4.30
N GLY A 65 -18.19 -3.88 5.52
CA GLY A 65 -18.57 -4.64 6.72
C GLY A 65 -17.46 -5.51 7.29
N PHE A 66 -16.19 -5.18 7.05
CA PHE A 66 -15.06 -5.88 7.68
C PHE A 66 -14.89 -5.45 9.15
N PRO A 67 -14.68 -6.40 10.08
CA PRO A 67 -14.41 -6.07 11.46
C PRO A 67 -13.01 -5.42 11.61
N ASN A 68 -12.86 -4.57 12.62
CA ASN A 68 -11.59 -3.96 13.05
C ASN A 68 -10.89 -3.05 12.02
N GLY A 69 -11.57 -2.64 10.95
CA GLY A 69 -11.02 -1.68 9.98
C GLY A 69 -9.92 -2.24 9.06
N VAL A 70 -9.71 -3.56 9.05
CA VAL A 70 -8.66 -4.22 8.25
C VAL A 70 -9.30 -4.98 7.09
N ILE A 71 -8.84 -4.70 5.87
CA ILE A 71 -9.31 -5.40 4.68
C ILE A 71 -8.57 -6.73 4.53
N SER A 72 -9.31 -7.80 4.23
CA SER A 72 -8.71 -9.11 3.95
C SER A 72 -9.32 -9.76 2.71
N GLY A 73 -8.70 -10.84 2.25
CA GLY A 73 -9.23 -11.63 1.15
C GLY A 73 -9.10 -10.97 -0.22
N HIS A 74 -10.14 -11.15 -1.04
CA HIS A 74 -10.13 -10.67 -2.42
C HIS A 74 -10.06 -9.14 -2.52
N GLU A 75 -10.66 -8.44 -1.57
CA GLU A 75 -10.70 -6.98 -1.54
C GLU A 75 -9.32 -6.36 -1.28
N LEU A 76 -8.42 -7.10 -0.62
CA LEU A 76 -7.03 -6.68 -0.41
C LEU A 76 -6.28 -6.61 -1.74
N TYR A 77 -6.17 -7.75 -2.45
CA TYR A 77 -5.34 -7.77 -3.65
C TYR A 77 -5.97 -7.05 -4.86
N ARG A 78 -7.31 -6.95 -4.93
CA ARG A 78 -8.00 -6.21 -6.01
C ARG A 78 -7.83 -4.70 -5.89
N ALA A 79 -7.54 -4.20 -4.69
CA ALA A 79 -7.28 -2.79 -4.46
C ALA A 79 -5.93 -2.32 -5.08
N SER A 80 -5.00 -3.21 -5.42
CA SER A 80 -3.72 -2.85 -6.05
C SER A 80 -3.41 -3.68 -7.29
N GLY A 81 -3.09 -3.01 -8.40
CA GLY A 81 -2.72 -3.70 -9.63
C GLY A 81 -1.43 -4.52 -9.52
N LYS A 82 -0.54 -4.20 -8.56
CA LYS A 82 0.64 -5.04 -8.26
C LYS A 82 0.22 -6.33 -7.58
N PHE A 83 -0.65 -6.25 -6.57
CA PHE A 83 -1.12 -7.42 -5.84
C PHE A 83 -2.01 -8.31 -6.71
N GLU A 84 -2.83 -7.74 -7.59
CA GLU A 84 -3.59 -8.50 -8.59
C GLU A 84 -2.69 -9.26 -9.58
N LEU A 85 -1.50 -8.74 -9.89
CA LEU A 85 -0.51 -9.47 -10.67
C LEU A 85 0.18 -10.55 -9.83
N LEU A 86 0.58 -10.22 -8.59
CA LEU A 86 1.14 -11.17 -7.62
C LEU A 86 0.21 -12.38 -7.43
N ASP A 87 -1.10 -12.13 -7.34
CA ASP A 87 -2.15 -13.12 -7.20
C ASP A 87 -2.24 -14.10 -8.37
N ARG A 88 -1.85 -13.65 -9.56
CA ARG A 88 -1.83 -14.51 -10.76
C ARG A 88 -0.54 -15.30 -10.92
N ILE A 89 0.57 -14.81 -10.37
CA ILE A 89 1.91 -15.42 -10.56
C ILE A 89 2.30 -16.33 -9.38
N LEU A 90 2.06 -15.91 -8.14
CA LEU A 90 2.57 -16.61 -6.96
C LEU A 90 1.95 -18.01 -6.78
N PRO A 91 0.63 -18.22 -6.99
CA PRO A 91 0.06 -19.57 -6.93
C PRO A 91 0.69 -20.53 -7.95
N LYS A 92 1.02 -20.04 -9.15
CA LYS A 92 1.67 -20.86 -10.19
C LYS A 92 3.11 -21.24 -9.81
N LEU A 93 3.84 -20.30 -9.22
CA LEU A 93 5.19 -20.54 -8.71
C LEU A 93 5.16 -21.49 -7.50
N HIS A 94 4.15 -21.39 -6.65
CA HIS A 94 3.97 -22.28 -5.50
C HIS A 94 3.70 -23.73 -5.93
N VAL A 95 2.77 -23.94 -6.87
CA VAL A 95 2.46 -25.28 -7.42
C VAL A 95 3.68 -25.94 -8.08
N THR A 96 4.54 -25.13 -8.69
CA THR A 96 5.79 -25.60 -9.32
C THR A 96 6.98 -25.60 -8.35
N ASN A 97 6.76 -25.43 -7.05
CA ASN A 97 7.75 -25.48 -5.97
C ASN A 97 8.94 -24.50 -6.14
N HIS A 98 8.69 -23.31 -6.70
CA HIS A 98 9.69 -22.25 -6.79
C HIS A 98 9.76 -21.45 -5.49
N ARG A 99 10.98 -21.06 -5.10
CA ARG A 99 11.20 -20.12 -4.00
C ARG A 99 11.27 -18.70 -4.54
N VAL A 100 10.52 -17.79 -3.93
CA VAL A 100 10.40 -16.40 -4.38
C VAL A 100 10.97 -15.48 -3.31
N LEU A 101 11.86 -14.57 -3.71
CA LEU A 101 12.37 -13.48 -2.87
C LEU A 101 11.77 -12.16 -3.36
N LEU A 102 11.06 -11.46 -2.47
CA LEU A 102 10.45 -10.16 -2.76
C LEU A 102 11.15 -9.07 -1.96
N PHE A 103 11.56 -8.00 -2.65
CA PHE A 103 12.14 -6.81 -2.02
C PHE A 103 11.10 -5.70 -1.96
N CYS A 104 10.88 -5.15 -0.77
CA CYS A 104 10.00 -4.00 -0.54
C CYS A 104 10.82 -2.84 0.01
N GLN A 105 10.67 -1.64 -0.58
CA GLN A 105 11.33 -0.44 -0.07
C GLN A 105 10.67 0.08 1.22
N MET A 106 9.37 -0.15 1.39
CA MET A 106 8.57 0.38 2.51
C MET A 106 8.16 -0.77 3.43
N THR A 107 8.50 -0.69 4.72
CA THR A 107 8.14 -1.71 5.73
C THR A 107 6.63 -1.85 5.90
N SER A 108 5.86 -0.77 5.77
CA SER A 108 4.40 -0.82 5.81
C SER A 108 3.78 -1.62 4.66
N LEU A 109 4.45 -1.70 3.50
CA LEU A 109 4.01 -2.58 2.41
C LEU A 109 4.21 -4.05 2.77
N MET A 110 5.22 -4.36 3.58
CA MET A 110 5.48 -5.73 4.03
C MET A 110 4.31 -6.22 4.89
N THR A 111 3.77 -5.38 5.79
CA THR A 111 2.58 -5.74 6.58
C THR A 111 1.38 -6.12 5.69
N ILE A 112 1.07 -5.31 4.66
CA ILE A 112 0.00 -5.64 3.69
C ILE A 112 0.30 -6.96 2.95
N MET A 113 1.58 -7.24 2.68
CA MET A 113 2.00 -8.49 2.05
C MET A 113 1.84 -9.70 2.98
N GLU A 114 2.03 -9.54 4.30
CA GLU A 114 1.77 -10.57 5.30
C GLU A 114 0.28 -10.93 5.34
N ASP A 115 -0.61 -9.95 5.32
CA ASP A 115 -2.06 -10.18 5.27
C ASP A 115 -2.45 -10.96 3.99
N TYR A 116 -1.85 -10.60 2.85
CA TYR A 116 -2.04 -11.32 1.59
C TYR A 116 -1.54 -12.77 1.66
N PHE A 117 -0.35 -13.01 2.25
CA PHE A 117 0.21 -14.35 2.39
C PHE A 117 -0.58 -15.22 3.37
N ALA A 118 -1.04 -14.64 4.47
CA ALA A 118 -1.95 -15.30 5.41
C ALA A 118 -3.24 -15.74 4.69
N TYR A 119 -3.85 -14.83 3.90
CA TYR A 119 -5.03 -15.16 3.11
C TYR A 119 -4.79 -16.29 2.09
N ARG A 120 -3.65 -16.29 1.40
CA ARG A 120 -3.29 -17.33 0.43
C ARG A 120 -2.69 -18.59 1.05
N ASN A 121 -2.53 -18.64 2.38
CA ASN A 121 -1.84 -19.71 3.11
C ASN A 121 -0.41 -19.97 2.61
N PHE A 122 0.32 -18.90 2.27
CA PHE A 122 1.73 -19.01 1.92
C PHE A 122 2.62 -18.89 3.16
N LEU A 123 3.52 -19.86 3.34
CA LEU A 123 4.60 -19.73 4.32
C LEU A 123 5.62 -18.71 3.84
N TYR A 124 6.00 -17.79 4.73
CA TYR A 124 6.94 -16.73 4.42
C TYR A 124 7.87 -16.46 5.60
N LEU A 125 8.98 -15.78 5.30
CA LEU A 125 9.87 -15.19 6.31
C LEU A 125 10.00 -13.70 6.02
N ARG A 126 9.97 -12.90 7.07
CA ARG A 126 10.13 -11.45 7.00
C ARG A 126 11.48 -11.06 7.58
N LEU A 127 12.26 -10.32 6.79
CA LEU A 127 13.50 -9.67 7.22
C LEU A 127 13.33 -8.18 7.00
N ASP A 128 13.12 -7.43 8.08
CA ASP A 128 13.19 -5.99 8.09
C ASP A 128 14.39 -5.52 8.94
N GLY A 129 15.02 -4.42 8.51
CA GLY A 129 16.18 -3.86 9.20
C GLY A 129 15.84 -3.15 10.51
N MET A 130 14.71 -3.46 11.16
CA MET A 130 14.26 -2.77 12.38
C MET A 130 15.03 -3.22 13.63
N TYR A 131 15.85 -4.27 13.52
CA TYR A 131 16.64 -4.85 14.61
C TYR A 131 18.17 -4.75 14.37
N LEU A 132 18.63 -3.86 13.48
CA LEU A 132 20.04 -3.51 13.27
C LEU A 132 20.25 -2.02 13.58
#